data_AF-A0A951K7Q7-F1
#
_entry.id   AF-A0A951K7Q7-F1
#
_cell.length_a   1.000
_cell.length_b   1.000
_cell.length_c   1.000
_cell.angle_alpha   90.00
_cell.angle_beta   90.00
_cell.angle_gamma   90.00
#
_symmetry.space_group_name_H-M   'P 1'
#
loop_
_entity.id
_entity.type
_entity.pdbx_description
1 polymer ?
#
loop_
_entity_poly.entity_id
_entity_poly.type
_entity_poly.pdbx_seq_one_letter_code
_entity_poly.pdbx_strand_id
1 'polypeptide(L)'
;MDISAILRDLIARWPSVIFIGIRVLFIAIVFEFLAWWIGRRLENLASPFISLDGGREASWRATRRATLRQAPKIVLRSLLYTIALILVFEAFGLQILPLSLGLGAVALLFGAALLPMMRDYAQGYILLSEDVLAPGDVVEIGGHAGQVEKWTLRATWLRDSSGALHILPNREVREVVVHRRATEAKTANSGAFDPLAAGKPTRTLPQKK
;
A
#
# COMPACT_ATOMS: atom_id res chain seq x y z
N MET A 1 7.68 33.71 -57.88
CA MET A 1 7.35 32.80 -56.77
C MET A 1 6.05 32.12 -57.14
N ASP A 2 6.11 30.85 -57.54
CA ASP A 2 5.00 30.17 -58.21
C ASP A 2 3.88 29.79 -57.21
N ILE A 3 2.80 30.56 -57.23
CA ILE A 3 1.60 30.34 -56.41
C ILE A 3 1.02 28.92 -56.65
N SER A 4 1.16 28.40 -57.88
CA SER A 4 0.71 27.05 -58.25
C SER A 4 1.59 25.92 -57.67
N ALA A 5 2.84 26.19 -57.31
CA ALA A 5 3.71 25.26 -56.61
C ALA A 5 3.35 25.20 -55.12
N ILE A 6 3.09 26.37 -54.51
CA ILE A 6 2.64 26.47 -53.11
C ILE A 6 1.28 25.80 -52.92
N LEU A 7 0.33 25.98 -53.84
CA LEU A 7 -0.98 25.33 -53.77
C LEU A 7 -0.89 23.80 -53.87
N ARG A 8 -0.02 23.28 -54.75
CA ARG A 8 0.19 21.84 -54.90
C ARG A 8 0.84 21.22 -53.66
N ASP A 9 1.86 21.86 -53.11
CA ASP A 9 2.49 21.42 -51.86
C ASP A 9 1.54 21.49 -50.67
N LEU A 10 0.69 22.51 -50.62
CA LEU A 10 -0.31 22.65 -49.56
C LEU A 10 -1.35 21.53 -49.67
N ILE A 11 -1.96 21.31 -50.83
CA ILE A 11 -2.96 20.26 -51.05
C ILE A 11 -2.37 18.86 -50.80
N ALA A 12 -1.12 18.62 -51.19
CA ALA A 12 -0.44 17.34 -50.96
C ALA A 12 -0.19 17.02 -49.47
N ARG A 13 -0.10 18.05 -48.61
CA ARG A 13 0.10 17.91 -47.16
C ARG A 13 -1.22 17.79 -46.37
N TRP A 14 -2.37 18.03 -46.98
CA TRP A 14 -3.65 17.97 -46.27
C TRP A 14 -4.02 16.59 -45.74
N PRO A 15 -3.80 15.47 -46.46
CA PRO A 15 -4.10 14.15 -45.94
C PRO A 15 -3.35 13.87 -44.64
N SER A 16 -2.04 14.17 -44.58
CA SER A 16 -1.23 13.93 -43.39
C SER A 16 -1.63 14.81 -42.21
N VAL A 17 -1.98 16.08 -42.44
CA VAL A 17 -2.48 16.99 -41.38
C VAL A 17 -3.81 16.50 -40.82
N ILE A 18 -4.73 16.01 -41.67
CA ILE A 18 -6.01 15.43 -41.24
C ILE A 18 -5.77 14.15 -40.42
N PHE A 19 -4.88 13.26 -40.86
CA PHE A 19 -4.53 12.04 -40.11
C PHE A 19 -3.90 12.35 -38.75
N ILE A 20 -3.03 13.35 -38.66
CA ILE A 20 -2.44 13.79 -37.39
C ILE A 20 -3.53 14.37 -36.48
N GLY A 21 -4.41 15.23 -37.01
CA GLY A 21 -5.52 15.82 -36.26
C GLY A 21 -6.47 14.76 -35.70
N ILE A 22 -6.82 13.74 -36.49
CA ILE A 22 -7.67 12.63 -36.06
C ILE A 22 -6.98 11.82 -34.95
N ARG A 23 -5.67 11.54 -35.08
CA ARG A 23 -4.92 10.82 -34.04
C ARG A 23 -4.85 11.57 -32.73
N VAL A 24 -4.59 12.88 -32.77
CA VAL A 24 -4.57 13.73 -31.57
C VAL A 24 -5.96 13.79 -30.93
N LEU A 25 -7.03 13.93 -31.73
CA LEU A 25 -8.39 13.92 -31.24
C LEU A 25 -8.74 12.58 -30.58
N PHE A 26 -8.34 11.46 -31.20
CA PHE A 26 -8.53 10.13 -30.63
C PHE A 26 -7.80 9.96 -29.29
N ILE A 27 -6.54 10.39 -29.20
CA ILE A 27 -5.76 10.37 -27.94
C ILE A 27 -6.45 11.24 -26.88
N ALA A 28 -6.93 12.44 -27.23
CA ALA A 28 -7.63 13.33 -26.31
C ALA A 28 -8.96 12.72 -25.81
N ILE A 29 -9.73 12.08 -26.70
CA ILE A 29 -10.99 11.39 -26.33
C ILE A 29 -10.70 10.21 -25.41
N VAL A 30 -9.74 9.37 -25.76
CA VAL A 30 -9.31 8.24 -24.91
C VAL A 30 -8.83 8.74 -23.55
N PHE A 31 -8.12 9.87 -23.53
CA PHE A 31 -7.64 10.49 -22.31
C PHE A 31 -8.78 10.99 -21.41
N GLU A 32 -9.71 11.78 -21.94
CA GLU A 32 -10.88 12.27 -21.21
C GLU A 32 -11.74 11.11 -20.71
N PHE A 33 -11.94 10.09 -21.55
CA PHE A 33 -12.63 8.86 -21.17
C PHE A 33 -11.92 8.14 -20.02
N LEU A 34 -10.60 8.00 -20.08
CA LEU A 34 -9.81 7.29 -19.07
C LEU A 34 -9.76 8.07 -17.74
N ALA A 35 -9.58 9.39 -17.80
CA ALA A 35 -9.61 10.28 -16.64
C ALA A 35 -10.99 10.24 -15.96
N TRP A 36 -12.06 10.28 -16.74
CA TRP A 36 -13.42 10.11 -16.27
C TRP A 36 -13.69 8.71 -15.68
N TRP A 37 -13.22 7.65 -16.35
CA TRP A 37 -13.40 6.26 -15.92
C TRP A 37 -12.72 5.99 -14.58
N ILE A 38 -11.49 6.52 -14.41
CA ILE A 38 -10.72 6.44 -13.16
C ILE A 38 -11.36 7.29 -12.07
N GLY A 39 -11.83 8.50 -12.39
CA GLY A 39 -12.61 9.33 -11.48
C GLY A 39 -13.81 8.56 -10.92
N ARG A 40 -14.62 7.98 -11.80
CA ARG A 40 -15.80 7.18 -11.45
C ARG A 40 -15.46 5.89 -10.69
N ARG A 41 -14.40 5.17 -11.07
CA ARG A 41 -14.00 3.94 -10.38
C ARG A 41 -13.49 4.21 -8.97
N LEU A 42 -12.74 5.29 -8.76
CA LEU A 42 -12.29 5.66 -7.42
C LEU A 42 -13.43 6.19 -6.54
N GLU A 43 -14.41 6.88 -7.12
CA GLU A 43 -15.62 7.31 -6.40
C GLU A 43 -16.47 6.10 -5.96
N ASN A 44 -16.54 5.05 -6.78
CA ASN A 44 -17.25 3.81 -6.44
C ASN A 44 -16.56 2.96 -5.35
N LEU A 45 -15.25 3.15 -5.10
CA LEU A 45 -14.58 2.56 -3.93
C LEU A 45 -14.72 3.42 -2.66
N ALA A 46 -15.19 4.67 -2.79
CA ALA A 46 -15.27 5.65 -1.72
C ALA A 46 -16.66 5.77 -1.07
N SER A 47 -17.62 4.94 -1.44
CA SER A 47 -18.96 4.84 -0.82
C SER A 47 -19.26 3.39 -0.45
N PRO A 48 -19.71 3.01 0.76
CA PRO A 48 -20.05 3.76 1.97
C PRO A 48 -19.38 3.13 3.22
N PHE A 49 -18.26 3.67 3.71
CA PHE A 49 -17.77 3.30 5.04
C PHE A 49 -17.45 4.53 5.88
N ILE A 50 -18.30 4.70 6.90
CA ILE A 50 -18.21 5.52 8.11
C ILE A 50 -19.12 6.76 8.10
N SER A 51 -20.41 6.50 8.35
CA SER A 51 -21.15 7.24 9.39
C SER A 51 -20.79 6.63 10.75
N LEU A 52 -20.96 7.38 11.84
CA LEU A 52 -20.47 7.18 13.23
C LEU A 52 -19.04 7.75 13.39
N ASP A 53 -18.75 8.81 14.15
CA ASP A 53 -19.31 9.22 15.43
C ASP A 53 -19.05 10.71 15.70
N GLY A 54 -19.92 11.37 16.49
CA GLY A 54 -19.89 12.81 16.75
C GLY A 54 -18.82 13.24 17.78
N GLY A 55 -18.00 14.23 17.43
CA GLY A 55 -17.10 14.89 18.38
C GLY A 55 -16.02 15.73 17.68
N ARG A 56 -15.57 16.83 18.31
CA ARG A 56 -14.58 17.78 17.76
C ARG A 56 -13.22 17.17 17.39
N GLU A 57 -12.89 15.95 17.85
CA GLU A 57 -11.72 15.15 17.40
C GLU A 57 -11.89 14.53 16.00
N ALA A 58 -13.12 14.49 15.47
CA ALA A 58 -13.42 13.96 14.15
C ALA A 58 -12.83 14.83 13.03
N SER A 59 -12.60 16.13 13.26
CA SER A 59 -12.08 17.05 12.22
C SER A 59 -10.65 16.72 11.79
N TRP A 60 -9.71 16.58 12.72
CA TRP A 60 -8.30 16.24 12.40
C TRP A 60 -8.17 14.84 11.78
N ARG A 61 -8.90 13.85 12.32
CA ARG A 61 -8.91 12.49 11.77
C ARG A 61 -9.66 12.40 10.43
N ALA A 62 -10.67 13.23 10.19
CA ALA A 62 -11.38 13.29 8.91
C ALA A 62 -10.53 13.98 7.83
N THR A 63 -9.87 15.09 8.15
CA THR A 63 -8.97 15.77 7.20
C THR A 63 -7.78 14.89 6.83
N ARG A 64 -7.14 14.23 7.82
CA ARG A 64 -6.03 13.29 7.54
C ARG A 64 -6.48 12.11 6.67
N ARG A 65 -7.68 11.57 6.91
CA ARG A 65 -8.24 10.48 6.09
C ARG A 65 -8.64 10.95 4.70
N ALA A 66 -9.13 12.18 4.55
CA ALA A 66 -9.44 12.77 3.25
C ALA A 66 -8.17 12.94 2.40
N THR A 67 -7.09 13.48 2.97
CA THR A 67 -5.80 13.63 2.26
C THR A 67 -5.21 12.27 1.89
N LEU A 68 -5.25 11.28 2.78
CA LEU A 68 -4.76 9.93 2.49
C LEU A 68 -5.56 9.23 1.39
N ARG A 69 -6.87 9.45 1.31
CA ARG A 69 -7.72 8.92 0.23
C ARG A 69 -7.48 9.64 -1.11
N GLN A 70 -7.12 10.92 -1.07
CA GLN A 70 -6.87 11.71 -2.28
C GLN A 70 -5.47 11.51 -2.86
N ALA A 71 -4.47 11.22 -2.04
CA ALA A 71 -3.08 11.02 -2.47
C ALA A 71 -2.93 10.04 -3.65
N PRO A 72 -3.46 8.81 -3.62
CA PRO A 72 -3.34 7.88 -4.76
C PRO A 72 -4.10 8.38 -6.01
N LYS A 73 -5.22 9.09 -5.85
CA LYS A 73 -5.98 9.68 -6.97
C LYS A 73 -5.13 10.73 -7.70
N ILE A 74 -4.45 11.59 -6.95
CA ILE A 74 -3.59 12.64 -7.50
C ILE A 74 -2.39 12.02 -8.21
N VAL A 75 -1.73 11.04 -7.60
CA VAL A 75 -0.57 10.34 -8.20
C VAL A 75 -0.97 9.64 -9.50
N LEU A 76 -2.04 8.84 -9.48
CA LEU A 76 -2.51 8.13 -10.68
C LEU A 76 -2.90 9.10 -11.78
N ARG A 77 -3.63 10.17 -11.45
CA ARG A 77 -4.02 11.20 -12.43
C ARG A 77 -2.81 11.90 -13.03
N SER A 78 -1.81 12.26 -12.22
CA SER A 78 -0.58 12.88 -12.71
C SER A 78 0.19 11.97 -13.67
N LEU A 79 0.27 10.67 -13.39
CA LEU A 79 0.94 9.70 -14.23
C LEU A 79 0.26 9.58 -15.60
N LEU A 80 -1.07 9.55 -15.63
CA LEU A 80 -1.84 9.51 -16.88
C LEU A 80 -1.63 10.77 -17.73
N TYR A 81 -1.62 11.95 -17.12
CA TYR A 81 -1.32 13.20 -17.85
C TYR A 81 0.07 13.15 -18.48
N THR A 82 1.08 12.65 -17.76
CA THR A 82 2.43 12.50 -18.30
C THR A 82 2.47 11.56 -19.50
N ILE A 83 1.78 10.41 -19.43
CA ILE A 83 1.71 9.46 -20.55
C ILE A 83 0.99 10.07 -21.75
N ALA A 84 -0.15 10.72 -21.52
CA ALA A 84 -0.93 11.34 -22.58
C ALA A 84 -0.14 12.45 -23.30
N LEU A 85 0.61 13.26 -22.56
CA LEU A 85 1.47 14.29 -23.13
C LEU A 85 2.54 13.71 -24.06
N ILE A 86 3.14 12.58 -23.68
CA ILE A 86 4.15 11.90 -24.51
C ILE A 86 3.52 11.38 -25.81
N LEU A 87 2.33 10.76 -25.73
CA LEU A 87 1.61 10.27 -26.91
C LEU A 87 1.21 11.41 -27.86
N VAL A 88 0.85 12.57 -27.31
CA VAL A 88 0.57 13.76 -28.13
C VAL A 88 1.83 14.22 -28.86
N PHE A 89 2.99 14.28 -28.19
CA PHE A 89 4.26 14.62 -28.84
C PHE A 89 4.65 13.61 -29.94
N GLU A 90 4.36 12.33 -29.75
CA GLU A 90 4.54 11.30 -30.78
C GLU A 90 3.71 11.61 -32.04
N ALA A 91 2.45 12.04 -31.86
CA ALA A 91 1.57 12.37 -32.97
C ALA A 91 2.06 13.57 -33.80
N PHE A 92 2.82 14.49 -33.19
CA PHE A 92 3.49 15.60 -33.89
C PHE A 92 4.77 15.19 -34.63
N GLY A 93 5.15 13.90 -34.60
CA GLY A 93 6.34 13.38 -35.25
C GLY A 93 7.64 13.67 -34.50
N LEU A 94 7.57 14.07 -33.23
CA LEU A 94 8.74 14.18 -32.38
C LEU A 94 9.24 12.78 -32.02
N GLN A 95 10.57 12.60 -32.04
CA GLN A 95 11.17 11.35 -31.60
C GLN A 95 10.94 11.19 -30.09
N ILE A 96 10.06 10.26 -29.70
CA ILE A 96 9.76 9.97 -28.30
C ILE A 96 10.89 9.24 -27.57
N LEU A 97 11.84 8.65 -28.30
CA LEU A 97 12.86 7.77 -27.74
C LEU A 97 13.66 8.44 -26.60
N PRO A 98 14.22 9.65 -26.76
CA PRO A 98 14.97 10.31 -25.70
C PRO A 98 14.09 10.71 -24.51
N LEU A 99 12.85 11.15 -24.77
CA LEU A 99 11.90 11.59 -23.74
C LEU A 99 11.43 10.42 -22.87
N SER A 100 11.06 9.31 -23.51
CA SER A 100 10.66 8.07 -22.85
C SER A 100 11.81 7.42 -22.09
N LEU A 101 13.03 7.49 -22.61
CA LEU A 101 14.22 7.00 -21.91
C LEU A 101 14.51 7.80 -20.64
N GLY A 102 14.42 9.13 -20.71
CA GLY A 102 14.55 10.01 -19.55
C GLY A 102 13.47 9.75 -18.50
N LEU A 103 12.21 9.59 -18.93
CA LEU A 103 11.12 9.25 -18.01
C LEU A 103 11.29 7.86 -17.39
N GLY A 104 11.77 6.88 -18.16
CA GLY A 104 12.09 5.54 -17.67
C GLY A 104 13.15 5.57 -16.56
N ALA A 105 14.21 6.37 -16.72
CA ALA A 105 15.22 6.54 -15.69
C ALA A 105 14.65 7.16 -14.40
N VAL A 106 13.81 8.19 -14.51
CA VAL A 106 13.12 8.79 -13.35
C VAL A 106 12.20 7.78 -12.65
N ALA A 107 11.45 6.99 -13.42
CA ALA A 107 10.57 5.96 -12.88
C ALA A 107 11.34 4.87 -12.12
N LEU A 108 12.52 4.47 -12.61
CA LEU A 108 13.39 3.53 -11.91
C LEU A 108 13.91 4.09 -10.59
N LEU A 109 14.35 5.36 -10.57
CA LEU A 109 14.81 6.02 -9.35
C LEU A 109 13.69 6.14 -8.32
N PHE A 110 12.50 6.55 -8.77
CA PHE A 110 11.33 6.63 -7.90
C PHE A 110 10.96 5.24 -7.37
N GLY A 111 10.90 4.23 -8.24
CA GLY A 111 10.62 2.84 -7.84
C GLY A 111 11.62 2.35 -6.79
N ALA A 112 12.92 2.60 -7.00
CA ALA A 112 13.98 2.25 -6.06
C ALA A 112 13.80 2.92 -4.68
N ALA A 113 13.31 4.15 -4.63
CA ALA A 113 13.00 4.84 -3.38
C ALA A 113 11.83 4.21 -2.61
N LEU A 114 10.87 3.59 -3.31
CA LEU A 114 9.71 2.93 -2.69
C LEU A 114 9.96 1.47 -2.28
N LEU A 115 10.94 0.79 -2.90
CA LEU A 115 11.26 -0.61 -2.60
C LEU A 115 11.41 -0.92 -1.11
N PRO A 116 12.06 -0.08 -0.27
CA PRO A 116 12.23 -0.42 1.13
C PRO A 116 10.90 -0.48 1.90
N MET A 117 9.92 0.37 1.55
CA MET A 117 8.59 0.30 2.15
C MET A 117 7.87 -0.99 1.75
N MET A 118 7.97 -1.39 0.49
CA MET A 118 7.36 -2.64 0.03
C MET A 118 8.01 -3.87 0.68
N ARG A 119 9.32 -3.82 0.91
CA ARG A 119 10.06 -4.86 1.66
C ARG A 119 9.57 -4.96 3.11
N ASP A 120 9.24 -3.85 3.76
CA ASP A 120 8.65 -3.87 5.12
C ASP A 120 7.35 -4.67 5.15
N TYR A 121 6.44 -4.40 4.20
CA TYR A 121 5.17 -5.11 4.10
C TYR A 121 5.34 -6.60 3.78
N ALA A 122 6.24 -6.93 2.87
CA ALA A 122 6.52 -8.32 2.50
C ALA A 122 7.08 -9.11 3.70
N GLN A 123 8.03 -8.54 4.44
CA GLN A 123 8.57 -9.18 5.65
C GLN A 123 7.52 -9.30 6.75
N GLY A 124 6.70 -8.26 6.96
CA GLY A 124 5.59 -8.35 7.91
C GLY A 124 4.56 -9.42 7.55
N TYR A 125 4.30 -9.65 6.26
CA TYR A 125 3.43 -10.73 5.82
C TYR A 125 4.01 -12.11 6.12
N ILE A 126 5.31 -12.31 5.91
CA ILE A 126 6.00 -13.57 6.24
C ILE A 126 5.92 -13.83 7.75
N LEU A 127 6.21 -12.81 8.58
CA LEU A 127 6.11 -12.90 10.03
C LEU A 127 4.70 -13.28 10.50
N LEU A 128 3.65 -12.75 9.85
CA LEU A 128 2.26 -13.15 10.08
C LEU A 128 2.00 -14.60 9.68
N SER A 129 2.43 -14.97 8.48
CA SER A 129 2.14 -16.27 7.91
C SER A 129 2.84 -17.41 8.66
N GLU A 130 4.00 -17.13 9.24
CA GLU A 130 4.82 -18.10 9.97
C GLU A 130 4.62 -18.07 11.49
N ASP A 131 3.80 -17.13 12.01
CA ASP A 131 3.53 -16.93 13.45
C ASP A 131 4.81 -16.89 14.31
N VAL A 132 5.82 -16.16 13.82
CA VAL A 132 7.17 -16.13 14.43
C VAL A 132 7.21 -15.25 15.69
N LEU A 133 6.33 -14.25 15.77
CA LEU A 133 6.33 -13.23 16.83
C LEU A 133 4.98 -13.16 17.54
N ALA A 134 4.95 -13.49 18.84
CA ALA A 134 3.78 -13.24 19.68
C ALA A 134 3.98 -12.02 20.58
N PRO A 135 2.92 -11.24 20.85
CA PRO A 135 2.96 -10.19 21.88
C PRO A 135 3.36 -10.79 23.23
N GLY A 136 4.35 -10.20 23.87
CA GLY A 136 4.90 -10.66 25.15
C GLY A 136 6.15 -11.53 25.04
N ASP A 137 6.56 -11.96 23.84
CA ASP A 137 7.81 -12.68 23.63
C ASP A 137 9.00 -11.75 23.86
N VAL A 138 10.09 -12.29 24.44
CA VAL A 138 11.37 -11.58 24.53
C VAL A 138 12.21 -12.01 23.33
N VAL A 139 12.46 -11.06 22.43
CA VAL A 139 13.13 -11.30 21.16
C VAL A 139 14.26 -10.30 20.95
N GLU A 140 15.27 -10.72 20.19
CA GLU A 140 16.29 -9.83 19.66
C GLU A 140 16.12 -9.69 18.16
N ILE A 141 15.99 -8.43 17.70
CA ILE A 141 15.77 -8.07 16.30
C ILE A 141 16.68 -6.90 15.97
N GLY A 142 17.51 -7.04 14.93
CA GLY A 142 18.35 -5.93 14.43
C GLY A 142 19.35 -5.39 15.46
N GLY A 143 19.81 -6.24 16.40
CA GLY A 143 20.72 -5.84 17.48
C GLY A 143 20.04 -5.14 18.66
N HIS A 144 18.71 -5.13 18.71
CA HIS A 144 17.94 -4.64 19.84
C HIS A 144 17.16 -5.79 20.49
N ALA A 145 17.45 -6.06 21.77
CA ALA A 145 16.74 -7.04 22.58
C ALA A 145 15.62 -6.37 23.38
N GLY A 146 14.44 -6.98 23.40
CA GLY A 146 13.31 -6.45 24.16
C GLY A 146 12.06 -7.33 24.08
N GLN A 147 11.05 -6.96 24.84
CA GLN A 147 9.73 -7.61 24.79
C GLN A 147 8.88 -7.03 23.66
N VAL A 148 8.22 -7.89 22.88
CA VAL A 148 7.29 -7.47 21.82
C VAL A 148 6.03 -6.88 22.47
N GLU A 149 5.82 -5.57 22.33
CA GLU A 149 4.62 -4.90 22.84
C GLU A 149 3.46 -5.04 21.84
N LYS A 150 3.76 -4.83 20.56
CA LYS A 150 2.83 -4.99 19.44
C LYS A 150 3.60 -5.08 18.14
N TRP A 151 2.94 -5.54 17.10
CA TRP A 151 3.52 -5.61 15.76
C TRP A 151 2.44 -5.41 14.71
N THR A 152 2.85 -4.91 13.54
CA THR A 152 1.99 -4.64 12.39
C THR A 152 2.69 -5.15 11.13
N LEU A 153 1.99 -5.12 9.99
CA LEU A 153 2.58 -5.45 8.69
C LEU A 153 3.83 -4.63 8.33
N ARG A 154 3.99 -3.40 8.85
CA ARG A 154 5.11 -2.52 8.47
C ARG A 154 6.23 -2.47 9.52
N ALA A 155 5.88 -2.54 10.79
CA ALA A 155 6.83 -2.31 11.87
C ALA A 155 6.50 -3.16 13.10
N THR A 156 7.53 -3.41 13.90
CA THR A 156 7.49 -4.13 15.17
C THR A 156 7.94 -3.19 16.29
N TRP A 157 7.24 -3.24 17.42
CA TRP A 157 7.54 -2.43 18.60
C TRP A 157 8.13 -3.32 19.69
N LEU A 158 9.38 -3.04 20.03
CA LEU A 158 10.11 -3.73 21.10
C LEU A 158 10.32 -2.79 22.28
N ARG A 159 10.07 -3.28 23.48
CA ARG A 159 10.39 -2.55 24.71
C ARG A 159 11.57 -3.20 25.40
N ASP A 160 12.66 -2.46 25.54
CA ASP A 160 13.84 -2.93 26.25
C ASP A 160 13.60 -2.97 27.78
N SER A 161 14.42 -3.71 28.48
CA SER A 161 14.55 -3.77 29.95
C SER A 161 14.72 -2.40 30.61
N SER A 162 15.33 -1.44 29.92
CA SER A 162 15.44 -0.04 30.33
C SER A 162 14.12 0.75 30.24
N GLY A 163 13.09 0.17 29.62
CA GLY A 163 11.78 0.79 29.38
C GLY A 163 11.69 1.58 28.06
N ALA A 164 12.78 1.69 27.30
CA ALA A 164 12.80 2.36 25.99
C ALA A 164 11.97 1.58 24.93
N LEU A 165 11.22 2.30 24.09
CA LEU A 165 10.41 1.72 23.01
C LEU A 165 11.12 1.89 21.66
N HIS A 166 11.58 0.77 21.11
CA HIS A 166 12.21 0.70 19.80
C HIS A 166 11.15 0.38 18.73
N ILE A 167 11.08 1.20 17.69
CA ILE A 167 10.18 1.01 16.56
C ILE A 167 11.03 0.62 15.35
N LEU A 168 11.00 -0.67 15.00
CA LEU A 168 11.81 -1.20 13.91
C LEU A 168 10.93 -1.48 12.69
N PRO A 169 11.36 -1.07 11.48
CA PRO A 169 10.71 -1.50 10.24
C PRO A 169 10.95 -2.99 10.02
N ASN A 170 9.93 -3.72 9.55
CA ASN A 170 10.00 -5.17 9.45
C ASN A 170 11.07 -5.66 8.46
N ARG A 171 11.55 -4.83 7.51
CA ARG A 171 12.70 -5.18 6.65
C ARG A 171 14.01 -5.45 7.41
N GLU A 172 14.12 -4.97 8.66
CA GLU A 172 15.29 -5.17 9.51
C GLU A 172 15.23 -6.49 10.30
N VAL A 173 14.07 -7.16 10.28
CA VAL A 173 13.85 -8.49 10.84
C VAL A 173 14.42 -9.53 9.88
N ARG A 174 15.75 -9.66 9.86
CA ARG A 174 16.45 -10.71 9.08
C ARG A 174 16.60 -12.00 9.86
N GLU A 175 16.75 -11.87 11.18
CA GLU A 175 16.92 -12.95 12.13
C GLU A 175 16.13 -12.58 13.39
N VAL A 176 15.43 -13.56 13.94
CA VAL A 176 14.68 -13.42 15.19
C VAL A 176 15.22 -14.46 16.14
N VAL A 177 15.88 -14.01 17.21
CA VAL A 177 16.27 -14.89 18.32
C VAL A 177 15.21 -14.76 19.40
N VAL A 178 14.46 -15.82 19.64
CA VAL A 178 13.42 -15.85 20.69
C VAL A 178 14.03 -16.44 21.96
N HIS A 179 14.18 -15.62 23.00
CA HIS A 179 14.75 -16.05 24.27
C HIS A 179 13.70 -16.66 25.21
N ARG A 180 12.44 -16.21 25.10
CA ARG A 180 11.33 -16.73 25.89
C ARG A 180 10.03 -16.58 25.12
N ARG A 181 9.36 -17.70 24.83
CA ARG A 181 8.01 -17.73 24.26
C ARG A 181 6.96 -17.53 25.35
N ALA A 182 6.13 -16.50 25.22
CA ALA A 182 4.98 -16.25 26.07
C ALA A 182 3.97 -17.42 26.02
N THR A 183 3.90 -18.12 24.88
CA THR A 183 3.04 -19.29 24.69
C THR A 183 3.45 -20.46 25.61
N GLU A 184 4.75 -20.69 25.79
CA GLU A 184 5.25 -21.77 26.65
C GLU A 184 5.11 -21.42 28.14
N ALA A 185 5.28 -20.15 28.51
CA ALA A 185 5.07 -19.68 29.87
C ALA A 185 3.60 -19.84 30.33
N LYS A 186 2.63 -19.65 29.43
CA LYS A 186 1.21 -19.90 29.72
C LYS A 186 0.87 -21.38 29.86
N THR A 187 1.44 -22.24 29.02
CA THR A 187 1.20 -23.70 29.09
C THR A 187 1.84 -24.32 30.33
N ALA A 188 3.03 -23.86 30.73
CA ALA A 188 3.69 -24.30 31.96
C ALA A 188 2.88 -23.96 33.23
N ASN A 189 2.21 -22.79 33.25
CA ASN A 189 1.33 -22.41 34.36
C ASN A 189 -0.07 -23.05 34.28
N SER A 190 -0.50 -23.52 33.11
CA SER A 190 -1.76 -24.24 32.89
C SER A 190 -1.66 -25.74 33.17
N GLY A 191 -0.45 -26.30 33.15
CA GLY A 191 -0.18 -27.70 33.50
C GLY A 191 -0.03 -27.95 35.01
N ALA A 192 -0.05 -26.89 35.83
CA ALA A 192 -0.18 -27.03 37.28
C ALA A 192 -1.58 -27.57 37.57
N PHE A 193 -1.65 -28.89 37.78
CA PHE A 193 -2.77 -29.68 38.30
C PHE A 193 -3.80 -28.79 39.02
N ASP A 194 -4.97 -28.57 38.40
CA ASP A 194 -6.11 -27.96 39.07
C ASP A 194 -6.68 -29.00 40.07
N PRO A 195 -6.45 -28.86 41.38
CA PRO A 195 -6.95 -29.81 42.36
C PRO A 195 -8.49 -29.76 42.47
N LEU A 196 -9.16 -28.80 41.82
CA LEU A 196 -10.62 -28.68 41.79
C LEU A 196 -11.28 -29.41 40.61
N ALA A 197 -10.50 -29.87 39.62
CA ALA A 197 -10.99 -30.69 38.50
C ALA A 197 -11.06 -32.19 38.84
N ALA A 198 -10.40 -32.63 39.92
CA ALA A 198 -10.46 -34.00 40.41
C ALA A 198 -11.77 -34.25 41.20
N GLY A 199 -12.85 -34.52 40.47
CA GLY A 199 -14.00 -35.30 40.92
C GLY A 199 -14.80 -34.74 42.10
N LYS A 200 -15.92 -34.06 41.80
CA LYS A 200 -17.04 -34.05 42.76
C LYS A 200 -17.65 -35.46 42.78
N PRO A 201 -17.76 -36.14 43.93
CA PRO A 201 -18.45 -37.41 43.99
C PRO A 201 -19.91 -37.20 43.59
N THR A 202 -20.34 -37.89 42.54
CA THR A 202 -21.73 -37.98 42.11
C THR A 202 -22.56 -38.52 43.26
N ARG A 203 -23.19 -37.63 44.02
CA ARG A 203 -24.10 -37.98 45.11
C ARG A 203 -25.40 -38.47 44.50
N THR A 204 -25.53 -39.78 44.31
CA THR A 204 -26.79 -40.44 43.97
C THR A 204 -27.76 -40.27 45.14
N LEU A 205 -28.79 -39.44 44.95
CA LEU A 205 -29.90 -39.32 45.88
C LEU A 205 -30.85 -40.51 45.67
N PRO A 206 -31.29 -41.21 46.73
CA PRO A 206 -32.28 -42.27 46.59
C PRO A 206 -33.65 -41.66 46.24
N GLN A 207 -34.22 -42.16 45.14
CA GLN A 207 -35.62 -41.93 44.74
C GLN A 207 -36.54 -42.46 45.84
N LYS A 208 -37.35 -41.56 46.43
CA LYS A 208 -38.37 -41.89 47.41
C LYS A 208 -39.67 -42.20 46.65
N LYS A 209 -40.23 -43.39 46.92
CA LYS A 209 -41.56 -43.83 46.48
C LYS A 209 -42.67 -42.85 46.85
#